data_AF-A0A382R6Y1-F1
#
_entry.id   AF-A0A382R6Y1-F1
#
_cell.length_a   1.000
_cell.length_b   1.000
_cell.length_c   1.000
_cell.angle_alpha   90.00
_cell.angle_beta   90.00
_cell.angle_gamma   90.00
#
_symmetry.space_group_name_H-M   'P 1'
#
loop_
_entity.id
_entity.type
_entity.pdbx_description
1 polymer ?
#
loop_
_entity_poly.entity_id
_entity_poly.type
_entity_poly.pdbx_seq_one_letter_code
_entity_poly.pdbx_strand_id
1 'polypeptide(L)' 'MNTKNDLDYEHNYVYEILYHFDCGKCSKWWSYAKTPDNKEEIHKQKVEYMYCPHCGTEGSLKIKEKFFDNI' A
#
# COMPACT_ATOMS: atom_id res chain seq x y z
N MET A 1 7.35 18.81 -41.97
CA MET A 1 7.24 19.02 -40.52
C MET A 1 7.38 17.66 -39.86
N ASN A 2 8.54 17.35 -39.26
CA ASN A 2 8.80 16.07 -38.61
C ASN A 2 8.62 16.25 -37.09
N THR A 3 7.63 15.56 -36.53
CA THR A 3 7.36 15.49 -35.09
C THR A 3 8.37 14.55 -34.44
N LYS A 4 9.49 15.08 -33.95
CA LYS A 4 10.37 14.32 -33.06
C LYS A 4 9.87 14.48 -31.63
N ASN A 5 9.21 13.44 -31.13
CA ASN A 5 9.17 13.16 -29.69
C ASN A 5 9.99 11.88 -29.46
N ASP A 6 11.27 11.94 -29.81
CA ASP A 6 12.24 10.90 -29.45
C ASP A 6 12.79 11.27 -28.07
N LEU A 7 12.23 10.68 -27.00
CA LEU A 7 12.82 10.77 -25.67
C LEU A 7 14.05 9.86 -25.63
N ASP A 8 15.23 10.46 -25.73
CA ASP A 8 16.54 9.79 -25.85
C ASP A 8 17.09 9.23 -24.51
N TYR A 9 16.24 9.06 -23.49
CA TYR A 9 16.66 8.72 -22.13
C TYR A 9 15.72 7.72 -21.45
N GLU A 10 16.31 6.68 -20.85
CA GLU A 10 15.61 5.73 -20.01
C GLU A 10 15.44 6.27 -18.59
N HIS A 11 14.22 6.19 -18.06
CA HIS A 11 13.92 6.55 -16.68
C HIS A 11 13.63 5.28 -15.87
N ASN A 12 14.28 5.15 -14.71
CA ASN A 12 13.99 4.12 -13.73
C ASN A 12 13.06 4.69 -12.66
N TYR A 13 12.08 3.89 -12.22
CA TYR A 13 11.19 4.25 -11.13
C TYR A 13 10.99 3.07 -10.19
N VAL A 14 10.60 3.39 -8.97
CA VAL A 14 10.06 2.45 -7.98
C VAL A 14 8.72 3.01 -7.51
N TYR A 15 7.87 2.15 -6.95
CA TYR A 15 6.62 2.57 -6.36
C TYR A 15 6.38 1.83 -5.05
N GLU A 16 5.51 2.40 -4.23
CA GLU A 16 5.12 1.86 -2.94
C GLU A 16 3.60 1.72 -2.88
N ILE A 17 3.14 0.70 -2.17
CA ILE A 17 1.75 0.57 -1.75
C ILE A 17 1.64 1.15 -0.34
N LEU A 18 0.76 2.14 -0.18
CA LEU A 18 0.49 2.78 1.10
C LEU A 18 -0.79 2.21 1.72
N TYR A 19 -0.64 1.60 2.89
CA TYR A 19 -1.76 1.08 3.68
C TYR A 19 -2.09 2.05 4.83
N HIS A 20 -3.38 2.25 5.08
CA HIS A 20 -3.88 2.99 6.25
C HIS A 20 -4.62 2.03 7.18
N PHE A 21 -4.17 1.95 8.43
CA PHE A 21 -4.71 1.04 9.42
C PHE A 21 -5.25 1.79 10.62
N ASP A 22 -6.22 1.20 11.30
CA ASP A 22 -6.73 1.60 12.60
C ASP A 22 -6.68 0.44 13.58
N CYS A 23 -6.29 0.73 14.82
CA CYS A 23 -6.18 -0.28 15.84
C CYS A 23 -7.56 -0.56 16.44
N GLY A 24 -8.03 -1.80 16.35
CA GLY A 24 -9.28 -2.23 17.00
C GLY A 24 -9.27 -2.17 18.54
N LYS A 25 -8.11 -1.93 19.18
CA LYS A 25 -7.97 -1.81 20.64
C LYS A 25 -7.80 -0.38 21.14
N CYS A 26 -6.86 0.37 20.57
CA CYS A 26 -6.55 1.73 21.04
C CYS A 26 -7.11 2.84 20.14
N SER A 27 -7.78 2.48 19.05
CA SER A 27 -8.44 3.38 18.08
C SER A 27 -7.53 4.41 17.41
N LYS A 28 -6.20 4.28 17.55
CA LYS A 28 -5.22 5.09 16.83
C LYS A 28 -4.96 4.51 15.46
N TRP A 29 -4.68 5.38 14.50
CA TRP A 29 -4.35 5.00 13.14
C TRP A 29 -2.83 5.07 12.88
N TRP A 30 -2.37 4.37 11.84
CA TRP A 30 -1.02 4.48 11.31
C TRP A 30 -0.99 4.13 9.82
N SER A 31 0.10 4.52 9.15
CA SER A 31 0.37 4.13 7.77
C SER A 31 1.55 3.17 7.70
N TYR A 32 1.56 2.33 6.68
CA TYR A 32 2.67 1.46 6.33
C TYR A 32 2.90 1.52 4.83
N ALA A 33 4.11 1.89 4.42
CA ALA A 33 4.53 1.85 3.03
C ALA A 33 5.26 0.54 2.77
N LYS A 34 4.93 -0.11 1.65
CA LYS A 34 5.60 -1.34 1.22
C LYS A 34 5.98 -1.22 -0.25
N THR A 35 7.25 -1.43 -0.56
CA THR A 35 7.69 -1.73 -1.92
C THR A 35 7.35 -3.18 -2.22
N PRO A 36 6.55 -3.49 -3.26
CA PRO A 36 6.25 -4.88 -3.62
C PRO A 36 7.54 -5.63 -3.96
N ASP A 37 7.76 -6.77 -3.33
CA ASP A 37 8.99 -7.55 -3.50
C ASP A 37 8.94 -8.52 -4.68
N ASN A 38 7.75 -8.77 -5.24
CA ASN A 38 7.54 -9.62 -6.41
C ASN A 38 6.25 -9.28 -7.18
N LYS A 39 6.11 -9.84 -8.39
CA LYS A 39 4.97 -9.61 -9.30
C LYS A 39 3.61 -10.05 -8.74
N GLU A 40 3.57 -11.04 -7.84
CA GLU A 40 2.31 -11.46 -7.21
C GLU A 40 1.84 -10.46 -6.15
N GLU A 41 2.76 -9.84 -5.41
CA GLU A 41 2.42 -8.80 -4.43
C GLU A 41 1.81 -7.55 -5.04
N ILE A 42 2.16 -7.25 -6.30
CA ILE A 42 1.52 -6.19 -7.09
C ILE A 42 0.00 -6.36 -7.12
N HIS A 43 -0.47 -7.61 -7.18
CA HIS A 43 -1.89 -7.96 -7.23
C HIS A 43 -2.47 -8.29 -5.85
N LYS A 44 -1.63 -8.76 -4.91
CA LYS A 44 -2.02 -9.07 -3.53
C LYS A 44 -1.82 -7.85 -2.64
N GLN A 45 -2.80 -6.93 -2.65
CA GLN A 45 -2.89 -5.80 -1.70
C GLN A 45 -3.28 -6.25 -0.27
N LYS A 46 -2.83 -7.43 0.18
CA LYS A 46 -3.28 -8.02 1.44
C LYS A 46 -2.13 -8.07 2.44
N VAL A 47 -2.31 -7.35 3.53
CA VAL A 47 -1.53 -7.53 4.77
C VAL A 47 -2.41 -8.33 5.71
N GLU A 48 -1.92 -9.46 6.23
CA GLU A 48 -2.76 -10.39 7.00
C GLU A 48 -2.75 -10.10 8.51
N TYR A 49 -1.62 -9.65 9.05
CA TYR A 49 -1.44 -9.35 10.47
C TYR A 49 -0.43 -8.22 10.66
N MET A 50 -0.58 -7.46 11.75
CA MET A 50 0.39 -6.44 12.16
C MET A 50 0.32 -6.16 13.67
N TYR A 51 1.43 -5.67 14.20
CA TYR A 51 1.49 -5.04 15.51
C TYR A 51 1.05 -3.59 15.42
N CYS A 52 0.20 -3.15 16.35
CA CYS A 52 -0.09 -1.74 16.53
C CYS A 52 1.13 -1.03 17.13
N PRO A 53 1.71 -0.02 16.47
CA PRO A 53 2.90 0.68 16.97
C PRO A 53 2.61 1.51 18.23
N HIS A 54 1.34 1.77 18.54
CA HIS A 54 0.94 2.58 19.67
C HIS A 54 0.71 1.81 20.97
N CYS A 55 0.24 0.57 20.89
CA CYS A 55 -0.15 -0.23 22.06
C CYS A 55 0.38 -1.67 22.06
N GLY A 56 1.17 -2.04 21.06
CA GLY A 56 1.84 -3.35 20.95
C GLY A 56 0.90 -4.54 20.69
N THR A 57 -0.40 -4.30 20.50
CA THR A 57 -1.35 -5.39 20.24
C THR A 57 -1.18 -5.89 18.80
N GLU A 58 -0.97 -7.18 18.65
CA GLU A 58 -1.03 -7.89 17.36
C GLU A 58 -2.48 -8.20 17.01
N GLY A 59 -2.83 -8.08 15.73
CA GLY A 59 -4.15 -8.45 15.25
C GLY A 59 -4.15 -8.79 13.77
N SER A 60 -5.13 -9.61 13.37
CA SER A 60 -5.42 -9.82 11.96
C SER A 60 -6.02 -8.55 11.35
N LEU A 61 -5.66 -8.29 10.10
CA LEU A 61 -6.14 -7.14 9.35
C LEU A 61 -7.24 -7.57 8.38
N LYS A 62 -8.24 -6.71 8.22
CA LYS A 62 -9.31 -6.83 7.23
C LYS A 62 -9.45 -5.51 6.50
N ILE A 63 -9.81 -5.56 5.22
CA ILE A 63 -10.17 -4.35 4.50
C ILE A 63 -11.42 -3.75 5.16
N LYS A 64 -11.43 -2.43 5.31
CA LYS A 64 -12.59 -1.72 5.86
C LYS A 64 -13.82 -2.00 5.01
N GLU A 65 -14.95 -2.23 5.68
CA GLU A 65 -16.23 -2.37 5.00
C GLU A 65 -16.48 -1.15 4.11
N LYS A 66 -17.00 -1.39 2.91
CA LYS A 66 -17.32 -0.36 1.91
C LYS A 66 -16.14 0.43 1.35
N PHE A 67 -14.90 0.00 1.58
CA PHE A 67 -13.72 0.68 1.02
C PHE A 67 -13.76 0.73 -0.51
N PHE A 68 -14.21 -0.36 -1.15
CA PHE A 68 -14.32 -0.45 -2.61
C PHE A 68 -15.65 0.07 -3.17
N ASP A 69 -16.63 0.41 -2.34
CA ASP A 69 -17.95 0.84 -2.83
C ASP A 69 -17.89 2.20 -3.56
N ASN A 70 -16.79 2.94 -3.40
CA ASN A 70 -16.59 4.29 -3.94
C ASN A 70 -15.46 4.38 -4.98
N ILE A 71 -15.02 3.25 -5.53
CA ILE A 71 -13.97 3.16 -6.55
C ILE A 71 -14.56 2.55 -7.82
#